data_AF-A0A2D9HND4-F1
#
_entry.id   AF-A0A2D9HND4-F1
#
_cell.length_a   1.000
_cell.length_b   1.000
_cell.length_c   1.000
_cell.angle_alpha   90.00
_cell.angle_beta   90.00
_cell.angle_gamma   90.00
#
_symmetry.space_group_name_H-M   'P 1'
#
loop_
_entity.id
_entity.type
_entity.pdbx_description
1 polymer ?
#
loop_
_entity_poly.entity_id
_entity_poly.type
_entity_poly.pdbx_seq_one_letter_code
_entity_poly.pdbx_strand_id
1 'polypeptide(L)'
;MVIEAVNGDPEAITDGYAPAGVFGPDPVQLCIANHPGYSSEVSFQINLGGALGDLNWLDAGDPAMISFQCPADQFAPYTTGVLVVPTTNENVVEVSGAFDIHSEINAQADPNNNATYQALGLTDVFSAQALANGNMGMDGLYPVKNDYVNGQPTQPFDGAPWQWWDVAMTEMVDAANGTSIAATQLTLNPNMGPLEGRAYCDTIMGYSAPRLAALLGLASAGPGCTDSDACNYNTLATSDDGSCTYAAEGYDCAGNAIAPGCTDPMACNYDNTAQTDDGSCGYLDSSSVPTGAETPWVVGLTVTGTEFESFGAGCEADGGVNPNLSINGVIMGDGSAPLAMAGIQDPTGLLGELAALASTVGFSICGDNITVAALGNIIPMVNNGQFWISPIPVNADGQSLWAAPLANFPVGCADPAANNFSSPCDLSLACGYDGCTDSSACNFDPQATDDDGSCATNDDCGVCGGDNSSCSGCTNPTFVEFDPYASIDDGSCQNLVVAGCVYEAATNFNPLANDDDGSCEFEDGGNNDCPADLDQDGTVATADLLLFLSGFGQSCN
;
A
#
# COMPACT_ATOMS: atom_id res chain seq x y z
N MET A 1 37.31 12.98 40.21
CA MET A 1 37.55 13.84 41.40
C MET A 1 39.04 13.96 41.79
N VAL A 2 40.00 13.88 40.84
CA VAL A 2 41.45 13.97 41.17
C VAL A 2 41.94 15.42 41.20
N ILE A 3 41.22 16.35 40.57
CA ILE A 3 41.60 17.78 40.50
C ILE A 3 41.34 18.51 41.83
N GLU A 4 40.24 18.20 42.52
CA GLU A 4 39.88 18.84 43.80
C GLU A 4 40.82 18.46 44.94
N ALA A 5 41.35 17.23 44.96
CA ALA A 5 42.24 16.78 46.04
C ALA A 5 43.65 17.41 46.04
N VAL A 6 44.09 18.03 44.92
CA VAL A 6 45.48 18.51 44.79
C VAL A 6 45.60 20.00 45.11
N ASN A 7 44.60 20.82 44.77
CA ASN A 7 44.62 22.28 45.00
C ASN A 7 43.23 22.86 45.33
N GLY A 8 42.25 22.01 45.65
CA GLY A 8 40.89 22.40 46.00
C GLY A 8 40.49 21.87 47.36
N ASP A 9 39.28 22.23 47.74
CA ASP A 9 38.61 21.69 48.90
C ASP A 9 37.69 20.56 48.42
N PRO A 10 37.94 19.29 48.81
CA PRO A 10 37.11 18.17 48.39
C PRO A 10 35.69 18.26 48.96
N GLU A 11 35.47 19.10 49.98
CA GLU A 11 34.15 19.41 50.50
C GLU A 11 33.49 20.60 49.77
N ALA A 12 34.14 21.20 48.76
CA ALA A 12 33.61 22.31 47.96
C ALA A 12 32.95 23.47 48.77
N ILE A 13 33.39 23.68 50.01
CA ILE A 13 32.95 24.77 50.90
C ILE A 13 33.85 26.01 50.74
N THR A 14 35.04 25.84 50.17
CA THR A 14 35.96 26.93 49.84
C THR A 14 36.47 26.86 48.41
N ASP A 15 36.79 28.02 47.85
CA ASP A 15 37.36 28.14 46.51
C ASP A 15 38.77 27.53 46.46
N GLY A 16 39.02 26.70 45.45
CA GLY A 16 40.33 26.13 45.16
C GLY A 16 41.14 27.01 44.22
N TYR A 17 42.40 27.30 44.55
CA TYR A 17 43.30 28.11 43.72
C TYR A 17 44.59 27.37 43.41
N ALA A 18 45.00 27.39 42.14
CA ALA A 18 46.38 27.07 41.77
C ALA A 18 47.32 28.15 42.32
N PRO A 19 48.50 27.79 42.86
CA PRO A 19 49.49 28.76 43.30
C PRO A 19 49.91 29.72 42.16
N ALA A 20 50.19 30.96 42.52
CA ALA A 20 50.83 31.91 41.62
C ALA A 20 52.13 31.32 41.02
N GLY A 21 52.34 31.54 39.73
CA GLY A 21 53.51 31.06 38.98
C GLY A 21 53.29 29.77 38.18
N VAL A 22 52.20 29.03 38.40
CA VAL A 22 51.88 27.82 37.63
C VAL A 22 51.25 28.15 36.27
N PHE A 23 50.24 29.03 36.27
CA PHE A 23 49.51 29.44 35.06
C PHE A 23 49.57 30.95 34.78
N GLY A 24 50.27 31.71 35.62
CA GLY A 24 50.36 33.16 35.52
C GLY A 24 50.94 33.77 36.79
N PRO A 25 51.16 35.10 36.83
CA PRO A 25 51.69 35.78 38.00
C PRO A 25 50.73 35.78 39.20
N ASP A 26 49.44 35.59 38.96
CA ASP A 26 48.39 35.56 39.97
C ASP A 26 47.90 34.12 40.21
N PRO A 27 47.42 33.79 41.43
CA PRO A 27 46.74 32.54 41.69
C PRO A 27 45.51 32.39 40.78
N VAL A 28 45.35 31.23 40.16
CA VAL A 28 44.23 30.97 39.24
C VAL A 28 43.19 30.14 39.96
N GLN A 29 41.96 30.63 40.01
CA GLN A 29 40.84 29.89 40.58
C GLN A 29 40.56 28.66 39.72
N LEU A 30 40.68 27.48 40.33
CA LEU A 30 40.40 26.20 39.67
C LEU A 30 39.01 25.69 40.02
N CYS A 31 38.57 25.92 41.26
CA CYS A 31 37.28 25.46 41.76
C CYS A 31 36.60 26.59 42.53
N ILE A 32 35.27 26.68 42.43
CA ILE A 32 34.42 27.62 43.17
C ILE A 32 33.68 26.85 44.25
N ALA A 33 33.58 27.40 45.44
CA ALA A 33 32.76 26.88 46.52
C ALA A 33 31.29 26.87 46.07
N ASN A 34 30.66 25.69 46.05
CA ASN A 34 29.32 25.52 45.50
C ASN A 34 28.27 25.21 46.57
N HIS A 35 28.67 24.81 47.78
CA HIS A 35 27.72 24.56 48.88
C HIS A 35 28.22 24.98 50.28
N PRO A 36 28.64 26.25 50.48
CA PRO A 36 29.08 26.71 51.80
C PRO A 36 28.00 26.50 52.86
N GLY A 37 28.27 25.66 53.86
CA GLY A 37 27.38 25.39 55.00
C GLY A 37 26.43 24.20 54.86
N TYR A 38 26.48 23.45 53.75
CA TYR A 38 25.76 22.18 53.60
C TYR A 38 26.59 21.04 54.21
N SER A 39 25.93 20.02 54.77
CA SER A 39 26.63 18.83 55.30
C SER A 39 27.22 18.01 54.16
N SER A 40 28.45 17.52 54.33
CA SER A 40 29.09 16.53 53.45
C SER A 40 28.80 15.09 53.89
N GLU A 41 27.94 14.88 54.90
CA GLU A 41 27.51 13.54 55.31
C GLU A 41 26.60 12.91 54.24
N VAL A 42 27.03 11.77 53.70
CA VAL A 42 26.24 10.99 52.77
C VAL A 42 25.13 10.28 53.52
N SER A 43 23.88 10.65 53.27
CA SER A 43 22.73 10.04 53.95
C SER A 43 22.30 8.72 53.34
N PHE A 44 22.51 8.52 52.05
CA PHE A 44 22.15 7.30 51.31
C PHE A 44 23.00 7.15 50.05
N GLN A 45 22.98 5.96 49.47
CA GLN A 45 23.63 5.62 48.22
C GLN A 45 22.66 4.91 47.28
N ILE A 46 22.76 5.19 45.98
CA ILE A 46 21.95 4.54 44.94
C ILE A 46 22.87 3.97 43.88
N ASN A 47 22.72 2.66 43.62
CA ASN A 47 23.35 1.99 42.50
C ASN A 47 22.33 1.80 41.36
N LEU A 48 22.61 2.36 40.19
CA LEU A 48 21.78 2.24 38.99
C LEU A 48 22.51 1.41 37.93
N GLY A 49 22.21 0.12 37.89
CA GLY A 49 22.85 -0.86 37.03
C GLY A 49 24.26 -1.22 37.50
N GLY A 50 24.87 -2.17 36.80
CA GLY A 50 26.26 -2.56 37.05
C GLY A 50 26.48 -3.31 38.38
N ALA A 51 27.72 -3.76 38.56
CA ALA A 51 28.21 -4.39 39.78
C ALA A 51 29.20 -3.45 40.49
N LEU A 52 29.24 -3.54 41.81
CA LEU A 52 30.11 -2.74 42.66
C LEU A 52 31.40 -3.50 42.94
N GLY A 53 32.40 -2.87 43.57
CA GLY A 53 33.66 -3.55 43.94
C GLY A 53 33.46 -4.82 44.78
N ASP A 54 34.52 -5.36 45.35
CA ASP A 54 34.38 -6.53 46.24
C ASP A 54 33.48 -6.23 47.45
N LEU A 55 33.03 -7.23 48.21
CA LEU A 55 32.18 -6.99 49.38
C LEU A 55 32.92 -6.41 50.60
N ASN A 56 34.25 -6.32 50.56
CA ASN A 56 35.05 -6.02 51.76
C ASN A 56 34.98 -4.55 52.19
N TRP A 57 34.44 -3.66 51.34
CA TRP A 57 34.28 -2.24 51.70
C TRP A 57 32.98 -1.95 52.45
N LEU A 58 32.04 -2.90 52.50
CA LEU A 58 30.71 -2.67 53.07
C LEU A 58 30.67 -3.06 54.56
N ASP A 59 30.56 -2.07 55.42
CA ASP A 59 30.53 -2.23 56.87
C ASP A 59 29.14 -1.89 57.46
N ALA A 60 28.87 -2.41 58.66
CA ALA A 60 27.67 -2.02 59.41
C ALA A 60 27.79 -0.57 59.90
N GLY A 61 26.75 0.23 59.62
CA GLY A 61 26.73 1.66 59.88
C GLY A 61 27.00 2.53 58.63
N ASP A 62 27.32 1.91 57.50
CA ASP A 62 27.39 2.62 56.22
C ASP A 62 26.02 3.14 55.77
N PRO A 63 25.98 4.17 54.90
CA PRO A 63 24.72 4.71 54.40
C PRO A 63 23.84 3.64 53.75
N ALA A 64 22.53 3.77 53.97
CA ALA A 64 21.54 2.88 53.38
C ALA A 64 21.63 2.87 51.85
N MET A 65 21.46 1.71 51.24
CA MET A 65 21.64 1.51 49.80
C MET A 65 20.33 1.12 49.11
N ILE A 66 20.09 1.75 47.96
CA ILE A 66 19.11 1.30 46.98
C ILE A 66 19.85 0.82 45.73
N SER A 67 19.51 -0.35 45.20
CA SER A 67 20.14 -0.88 43.98
C SER A 67 19.10 -1.33 42.97
N PHE A 68 19.24 -0.86 41.74
CA PHE A 68 18.51 -1.33 40.58
C PHE A 68 19.49 -2.08 39.69
N GLN A 69 19.24 -3.35 39.40
CA GLN A 69 20.11 -4.10 38.49
C GLN A 69 19.33 -5.16 37.74
N CYS A 70 19.63 -5.33 36.45
CA CYS A 70 19.05 -6.39 35.64
C CYS A 70 19.70 -7.74 36.00
N PRO A 71 18.93 -8.74 36.47
CA PRO A 71 19.50 -10.06 36.78
C PRO A 71 20.01 -10.82 35.56
N ALA A 72 19.55 -10.45 34.36
CA ALA A 72 19.95 -11.06 33.09
C ALA A 72 21.16 -10.36 32.44
N ASP A 73 21.66 -9.27 33.01
CA ASP A 73 22.85 -8.57 32.49
C ASP A 73 24.03 -9.54 32.48
N GLN A 74 24.53 -9.80 31.28
CA GLN A 74 25.63 -10.73 31.03
C GLN A 74 27.01 -10.07 31.14
N PHE A 75 27.08 -8.75 31.20
CA PHE A 75 28.30 -7.98 31.26
C PHE A 75 28.63 -7.56 32.69
N ALA A 76 27.61 -7.21 33.48
CA ALA A 76 27.73 -6.94 34.91
C ALA A 76 26.96 -7.99 35.73
N PRO A 77 27.65 -8.84 36.51
CA PRO A 77 26.99 -9.94 37.20
C PRO A 77 26.05 -9.43 38.30
N TYR A 78 24.88 -10.07 38.42
CA TYR A 78 23.89 -9.77 39.45
C TYR A 78 24.31 -10.27 40.85
N THR A 79 25.09 -11.34 40.87
CA THR A 79 25.82 -11.87 42.03
C THR A 79 27.30 -11.53 41.90
N THR A 80 28.15 -12.05 42.77
CA THR A 80 29.60 -11.93 42.64
C THR A 80 30.10 -12.72 41.43
N GLY A 81 30.92 -12.07 40.61
CA GLY A 81 31.42 -12.62 39.35
C GLY A 81 32.42 -11.70 38.66
N VAL A 82 32.81 -12.04 37.43
CA VAL A 82 33.76 -11.25 36.65
C VAL A 82 33.01 -10.27 35.75
N LEU A 83 33.34 -8.99 35.84
CA LEU A 83 32.88 -7.95 34.93
C LEU A 83 33.47 -8.17 33.53
N VAL A 84 32.65 -8.06 32.49
CA VAL A 84 33.04 -8.31 31.10
C VAL A 84 32.77 -7.09 30.23
N VAL A 85 33.67 -6.78 29.29
CA VAL A 85 33.50 -5.69 28.33
C VAL A 85 32.46 -6.07 27.27
N PRO A 86 31.39 -5.28 27.04
CA PRO A 86 30.32 -5.66 26.11
C PRO A 86 30.74 -5.86 24.66
N THR A 87 31.73 -5.09 24.19
CA THR A 87 32.16 -5.10 22.78
C THR A 87 33.26 -6.11 22.48
N THR A 88 34.16 -6.37 23.43
CA THR A 88 35.32 -7.27 23.24
C THR A 88 35.18 -8.61 23.95
N ASN A 89 34.19 -8.75 24.85
CA ASN A 89 33.99 -9.91 25.70
C ASN A 89 35.22 -10.26 26.56
N GLU A 90 36.03 -9.25 26.91
CA GLU A 90 37.22 -9.39 27.73
C GLU A 90 36.88 -9.27 29.22
N ASN A 91 37.50 -10.11 30.04
CA ASN A 91 37.38 -10.06 31.49
C ASN A 91 38.11 -8.85 32.06
N VAL A 92 37.46 -8.09 32.94
CA VAL A 92 38.01 -6.88 33.55
C VAL A 92 38.49 -7.17 34.98
N VAL A 93 37.55 -7.42 35.90
CA VAL A 93 37.82 -7.58 37.35
C VAL A 93 36.66 -8.32 38.02
N GLU A 94 36.92 -8.96 39.16
CA GLU A 94 35.87 -9.52 40.01
C GLU A 94 35.12 -8.42 40.76
N VAL A 95 33.80 -8.50 40.75
CA VAL A 95 32.86 -7.48 41.24
C VAL A 95 31.66 -8.18 41.88
N SER A 96 30.97 -7.49 42.79
CA SER A 96 29.76 -7.98 43.44
C SER A 96 28.54 -7.21 42.96
N GLY A 97 27.59 -7.93 42.36
CA GLY A 97 26.31 -7.38 41.96
C GLY A 97 25.40 -7.05 43.15
N ALA A 98 24.32 -6.34 42.84
CA ALA A 98 23.34 -5.86 43.79
C ALA A 98 22.72 -6.98 44.65
N PHE A 99 22.57 -8.19 44.13
CA PHE A 99 22.02 -9.29 44.91
C PHE A 99 22.91 -9.66 46.10
N ASP A 100 24.21 -9.82 45.85
CA ASP A 100 25.16 -10.22 46.90
C ASP A 100 25.43 -9.07 47.86
N ILE A 101 25.49 -7.83 47.35
CA ILE A 101 25.61 -6.63 48.18
C ILE A 101 24.45 -6.54 49.17
N HIS A 102 23.21 -6.68 48.70
CA HIS A 102 22.04 -6.64 49.58
C HIS A 102 21.93 -7.88 50.46
N SER A 103 22.41 -9.04 50.01
CA SER A 103 22.51 -10.24 50.85
C SER A 103 23.46 -10.02 52.01
N GLU A 104 24.60 -9.35 51.78
CA GLU A 104 25.56 -9.00 52.83
C GLU A 104 24.97 -7.99 53.81
N ILE A 105 24.29 -6.93 53.32
CA ILE A 105 23.57 -5.97 54.19
C ILE A 105 22.59 -6.72 55.10
N ASN A 106 21.79 -7.63 54.55
CA ASN A 106 20.79 -8.37 55.32
C ASN A 106 21.39 -9.45 56.24
N ALA A 107 22.67 -9.80 56.08
CA ALA A 107 23.39 -10.69 56.97
C ALA A 107 23.99 -9.97 58.19
N GLN A 108 24.08 -8.63 58.16
CA GLN A 108 24.56 -7.82 59.29
C GLN A 108 23.61 -7.93 60.50
N ALA A 109 24.13 -7.65 61.69
CA ALA A 109 23.31 -7.62 62.91
C ALA A 109 22.34 -6.42 62.88
N ASP A 110 21.13 -6.62 63.40
CA ASP A 110 20.15 -5.54 63.49
C ASP A 110 20.60 -4.41 64.45
N PRO A 111 20.42 -3.12 64.08
CA PRO A 111 19.94 -2.66 62.76
C PRO A 111 21.04 -2.74 61.69
N ASN A 112 20.75 -3.41 60.58
CA ASN A 112 21.60 -3.38 59.38
C ASN A 112 21.45 -2.03 58.63
N ASN A 113 22.29 -1.81 57.61
CA ASN A 113 22.31 -0.54 56.85
C ASN A 113 20.95 -0.16 56.22
N ASN A 114 20.11 -1.14 55.86
CA ASN A 114 18.79 -0.93 55.25
C ASN A 114 17.61 -1.12 56.23
N ALA A 115 17.86 -1.23 57.53
CA ALA A 115 16.82 -1.47 58.53
C ALA A 115 15.71 -0.41 58.50
N THR A 116 16.05 0.84 58.18
CA THR A 116 15.07 1.94 58.03
C THR A 116 14.09 1.67 56.89
N TYR A 117 14.54 1.15 55.75
CA TYR A 117 13.65 0.80 54.63
C TYR A 117 12.75 -0.37 54.99
N GLN A 118 13.35 -1.43 55.55
CA GLN A 118 12.64 -2.64 55.96
C GLN A 118 11.53 -2.35 56.98
N ALA A 119 11.76 -1.41 57.91
CA ALA A 119 10.79 -1.00 58.90
C ALA A 119 9.54 -0.30 58.32
N LEU A 120 9.62 0.23 57.09
CA LEU A 120 8.48 0.89 56.44
C LEU A 120 7.41 -0.12 56.00
N GLY A 121 7.81 -1.35 55.66
CA GLY A 121 6.88 -2.39 55.21
C GLY A 121 6.05 -1.97 53.99
N LEU A 122 6.66 -1.28 53.03
CA LEU A 122 5.96 -0.71 51.88
C LEU A 122 5.31 -1.78 51.00
N THR A 123 4.04 -1.56 50.67
CA THR A 123 3.24 -2.43 49.80
C THR A 123 2.75 -1.72 48.55
N ASP A 124 3.38 -0.61 48.17
CA ASP A 124 3.07 0.10 46.94
C ASP A 124 3.40 -0.75 45.71
N VAL A 125 2.92 -0.31 44.54
CA VAL A 125 3.07 -1.03 43.28
C VAL A 125 4.53 -1.35 42.94
N PHE A 126 5.47 -0.46 43.26
CA PHE A 126 6.89 -0.67 42.98
C PHE A 126 7.52 -1.62 43.99
N SER A 127 7.20 -1.50 45.28
CA SER A 127 7.68 -2.43 46.30
C SER A 127 7.13 -3.84 46.10
N ALA A 128 5.85 -3.98 45.73
CA ALA A 128 5.25 -5.25 45.35
C ALA A 128 5.90 -5.84 44.09
N GLN A 129 6.19 -5.00 43.08
CA GLN A 129 6.89 -5.43 41.87
C GLN A 129 8.33 -5.88 42.16
N ALA A 130 9.07 -5.21 43.05
CA ALA A 130 10.41 -5.62 43.45
C ALA A 130 10.41 -7.03 44.08
N LEU A 131 9.41 -7.31 44.92
CA LEU A 131 9.20 -8.63 45.51
C LEU A 131 8.86 -9.68 44.45
N ALA A 132 7.94 -9.37 43.53
CA ALA A 132 7.58 -10.23 42.40
C ALA A 132 8.77 -10.47 41.44
N ASN A 133 9.68 -9.50 41.34
CA ASN A 133 10.89 -9.61 40.54
C ASN A 133 11.97 -10.47 41.22
N GLY A 134 11.83 -10.77 42.51
CA GLY A 134 12.70 -11.69 43.24
C GLY A 134 13.74 -11.01 44.10
N ASN A 135 13.42 -9.88 44.74
CA ASN A 135 14.33 -9.25 45.71
C ASN A 135 14.44 -10.00 47.05
N MET A 136 13.68 -11.09 47.22
CA MET A 136 13.67 -11.96 48.42
C MET A 136 13.35 -11.22 49.74
N GLY A 137 12.64 -10.09 49.66
CA GLY A 137 12.33 -9.26 50.83
C GLY A 137 13.47 -8.36 51.31
N MET A 138 14.60 -8.33 50.57
CA MET A 138 15.71 -7.42 50.85
C MET A 138 15.33 -6.01 50.38
N ASP A 139 14.69 -5.24 51.28
CA ASP A 139 14.24 -3.89 50.96
C ASP A 139 15.44 -2.96 50.67
N GLY A 140 15.34 -2.22 49.56
CA GLY A 140 16.45 -1.52 48.92
C GLY A 140 16.92 -2.19 47.63
N LEU A 141 16.64 -3.47 47.40
CA LEU A 141 16.96 -4.16 46.13
C LEU A 141 15.76 -4.17 45.18
N TYR A 142 15.96 -3.66 43.97
CA TYR A 142 15.02 -3.75 42.86
C TYR A 142 15.62 -4.55 41.69
N PRO A 143 15.26 -5.83 41.52
CA PRO A 143 15.64 -6.61 40.36
C PRO A 143 14.87 -6.08 39.14
N VAL A 144 15.58 -5.61 38.13
CA VAL A 144 15.01 -5.01 36.92
C VAL A 144 14.78 -6.11 35.89
N LYS A 145 13.52 -6.42 35.59
CA LYS A 145 13.15 -7.37 34.54
C LYS A 145 12.78 -6.60 33.28
N ASN A 146 13.65 -6.64 32.27
CA ASN A 146 13.44 -6.10 30.93
C ASN A 146 12.63 -7.08 30.07
N ASP A 147 11.38 -6.72 29.74
CA ASP A 147 10.42 -7.49 28.92
C ASP A 147 10.60 -9.02 28.95
N TYR A 148 9.97 -9.69 29.91
CA TYR A 148 10.04 -11.14 30.05
C TYR A 148 8.84 -11.82 29.41
N VAL A 149 9.09 -12.78 28.52
CA VAL A 149 8.06 -13.65 27.95
C VAL A 149 8.32 -15.08 28.41
N ASN A 150 7.34 -15.70 29.06
CA ASN A 150 7.45 -17.05 29.64
C ASN A 150 8.66 -17.24 30.57
N GLY A 151 9.06 -16.19 31.29
CA GLY A 151 10.17 -16.22 32.24
C GLY A 151 11.57 -16.13 31.61
N GLN A 152 11.67 -15.81 30.33
CA GLN A 152 12.94 -15.50 29.65
C GLN A 152 12.98 -14.01 29.27
N PRO A 153 14.13 -13.33 29.43
CA PRO A 153 14.29 -11.96 28.96
C PRO A 153 14.22 -11.96 27.44
N THR A 154 13.38 -11.10 26.86
CA THR A 154 13.35 -10.88 25.41
C THR A 154 14.52 -10.01 24.95
N GLN A 155 15.14 -9.30 25.89
CA GLN A 155 16.24 -8.37 25.66
C GLN A 155 17.44 -8.65 26.58
N PRO A 156 18.09 -9.82 26.47
CA PRO A 156 19.11 -10.26 27.43
C PRO A 156 20.39 -9.40 27.48
N PHE A 157 20.53 -8.41 26.59
CA PHE A 157 21.68 -7.52 26.51
C PHE A 157 21.40 -6.13 27.10
N ASP A 158 20.16 -5.84 27.48
CA ASP A 158 19.77 -4.53 28.00
C ASP A 158 19.91 -4.46 29.53
N GLY A 159 21.10 -4.09 30.00
CA GLY A 159 21.40 -3.95 31.43
C GLY A 159 20.90 -2.65 32.07
N ALA A 160 20.47 -1.66 31.26
CA ALA A 160 20.14 -0.31 31.70
C ALA A 160 18.98 0.29 30.90
N PRO A 161 17.74 -0.22 31.06
CA PRO A 161 16.59 0.16 30.23
C PRO A 161 16.12 1.63 30.41
N TRP A 162 16.66 2.35 31.40
CA TRP A 162 16.41 3.77 31.61
C TRP A 162 17.28 4.69 30.73
N GLN A 163 18.17 4.13 29.90
CA GLN A 163 18.99 4.92 28.98
C GLN A 163 18.21 5.23 27.70
N TRP A 164 18.39 6.43 27.15
CA TRP A 164 17.98 6.76 25.78
C TRP A 164 18.84 7.90 25.24
N TRP A 165 18.88 8.02 23.91
CA TRP A 165 19.48 9.16 23.20
C TRP A 165 18.65 9.49 21.97
N ASP A 166 18.93 10.64 21.39
CA ASP A 166 18.43 11.00 20.06
C ASP A 166 19.22 10.23 19.01
N VAL A 167 18.57 9.26 18.37
CA VAL A 167 19.19 8.35 17.39
C VAL A 167 19.70 9.15 16.19
N ALA A 168 18.89 10.08 15.66
CA ALA A 168 19.26 10.89 14.50
C ALA A 168 20.48 11.77 14.78
N MET A 169 20.54 12.39 15.95
CA MET A 169 21.70 13.17 16.39
C MET A 169 22.94 12.29 16.56
N THR A 170 22.78 11.07 17.07
CA THR A 170 23.90 10.13 17.25
C THR A 170 24.42 9.62 15.90
N GLU A 171 23.54 9.33 14.94
CA GLU A 171 23.91 8.98 13.57
C GLU A 171 24.64 10.12 12.85
N MET A 172 24.23 11.38 13.10
CA MET A 172 24.96 12.55 12.59
C MET A 172 26.39 12.63 13.16
N VAL A 173 26.56 12.35 14.46
CA VAL A 173 27.88 12.30 15.10
C VAL A 173 28.72 11.13 14.56
N ASP A 174 28.11 9.98 14.32
CA ASP A 174 28.74 8.81 13.70
C ASP A 174 29.26 9.13 12.30
N ALA A 175 28.43 9.75 11.46
CA ALA A 175 28.82 10.18 10.12
C ALA A 175 29.96 11.22 10.15
N ALA A 176 29.94 12.14 11.13
CA ALA A 176 30.96 13.19 11.25
C ALA A 176 32.32 12.66 11.76
N ASN A 177 32.33 11.63 12.61
CA ASN A 177 33.54 11.15 13.28
C ASN A 177 34.00 9.76 12.82
N GLY A 178 33.25 9.11 11.91
CA GLY A 178 33.54 7.74 11.47
C GLY A 178 33.35 6.70 12.57
N THR A 179 32.44 6.96 13.51
CA THR A 179 32.08 6.04 14.59
C THR A 179 30.83 5.22 14.24
N SER A 180 30.51 4.22 15.06
CA SER A 180 29.34 3.34 14.86
C SER A 180 28.50 3.21 16.13
N ILE A 181 28.43 4.28 16.92
CA ILE A 181 27.82 4.30 18.25
C ILE A 181 26.34 3.91 18.16
N ALA A 182 25.57 4.53 17.26
CA ALA A 182 24.14 4.28 17.12
C ALA A 182 23.87 2.81 16.79
N ALA A 183 24.58 2.27 15.80
CA ALA A 183 24.45 0.88 15.39
C ALA A 183 24.84 -0.11 16.49
N THR A 184 25.97 0.11 17.17
CA THR A 184 26.40 -0.76 18.27
C THR A 184 25.39 -0.78 19.40
N GLN A 185 24.85 0.38 19.76
CA GLN A 185 23.92 0.45 20.87
C GLN A 185 22.54 -0.17 20.55
N LEU A 186 22.02 0.02 19.33
CA LEU A 186 20.76 -0.61 18.89
C LEU A 186 20.85 -2.15 18.81
N THR A 187 22.06 -2.72 18.72
CA THR A 187 22.22 -4.19 18.82
C THR A 187 22.10 -4.71 20.25
N LEU A 188 22.32 -3.86 21.25
CA LEU A 188 22.24 -4.23 22.66
C LEU A 188 20.85 -3.94 23.23
N ASN A 189 20.23 -2.83 22.81
CA ASN A 189 18.88 -2.44 23.19
C ASN A 189 18.11 -1.92 21.95
N PRO A 190 17.33 -2.77 21.26
CA PRO A 190 16.68 -2.44 20.00
C PRO A 190 15.38 -1.62 20.11
N ASN A 191 14.70 -1.63 21.25
CA ASN A 191 13.47 -0.84 21.47
C ASN A 191 13.72 0.43 22.30
N MET A 192 14.98 0.66 22.69
CA MET A 192 15.38 1.79 23.50
C MET A 192 14.81 3.12 22.97
N GLY A 193 14.18 3.87 23.87
CA GLY A 193 13.63 5.15 23.50
C GLY A 193 13.14 5.97 24.69
N PRO A 194 12.77 7.23 24.46
CA PRO A 194 12.35 8.13 25.52
C PRO A 194 11.07 7.69 26.23
N LEU A 195 10.23 6.85 25.61
CA LEU A 195 9.03 6.30 26.26
C LEU A 195 9.39 5.21 27.28
N GLU A 196 10.13 4.20 26.84
CA GLU A 196 10.63 3.12 27.71
C GLU A 196 11.54 3.66 28.82
N GLY A 197 12.50 4.51 28.45
CA GLY A 197 13.45 5.08 29.39
C GLY A 197 12.78 5.90 30.49
N ARG A 198 11.76 6.70 30.14
CA ARG A 198 10.97 7.44 31.14
C ARG A 198 10.16 6.51 32.04
N ALA A 199 9.56 5.44 31.52
CA ALA A 199 8.81 4.49 32.34
C ALA A 199 9.70 3.83 33.41
N TYR A 200 10.94 3.48 33.08
CA TYR A 200 11.91 2.99 34.06
C TYR A 200 12.43 4.10 35.00
N CYS A 201 12.58 5.34 34.54
CA CYS A 201 12.86 6.47 35.43
C CYS A 201 11.75 6.67 36.46
N ASP A 202 10.48 6.58 36.05
CA ASP A 202 9.33 6.66 36.96
C ASP A 202 9.34 5.51 37.96
N THR A 203 9.71 4.31 37.54
CA THR A 203 9.90 3.15 38.43
C THR A 203 11.02 3.39 39.45
N ILE A 204 12.17 3.90 39.01
CA ILE A 204 13.31 4.22 39.87
C ILE A 204 12.92 5.27 40.91
N MET A 205 12.25 6.33 40.46
CA MET A 205 11.78 7.41 41.33
C MET A 205 10.70 6.92 42.30
N GLY A 206 9.72 6.15 41.81
CA GLY A 206 8.62 5.61 42.60
C GLY A 206 9.08 4.64 43.70
N TYR A 207 10.08 3.81 43.41
CA TYR A 207 10.69 2.93 44.41
C TYR A 207 11.62 3.70 45.37
N SER A 208 12.41 4.66 44.87
CA SER A 208 13.42 5.34 45.69
C SER A 208 12.81 6.42 46.60
N ALA A 209 11.93 7.27 46.08
CA ALA A 209 11.39 8.44 46.77
C ALA A 209 10.82 8.15 48.18
N PRO A 210 9.94 7.15 48.40
CA PRO A 210 9.42 6.88 49.75
C PRO A 210 10.51 6.53 50.76
N ARG A 211 11.49 5.74 50.33
CA ARG A 211 12.62 5.29 51.15
C ARG A 211 13.51 6.45 51.55
N LEU A 212 13.83 7.33 50.60
CA LEU A 212 14.61 8.53 50.84
C LEU A 212 13.87 9.54 51.71
N ALA A 213 12.58 9.76 51.47
CA ALA A 213 11.75 10.66 52.25
C ALA A 213 11.66 10.23 53.72
N ALA A 214 11.51 8.93 53.97
CA ALA A 214 11.53 8.37 55.31
C ALA A 214 12.91 8.50 55.99
N LEU A 215 13.98 8.15 55.26
CA LEU A 215 15.35 8.22 55.78
C LEU A 215 15.77 9.64 56.16
N LEU A 216 15.37 10.63 55.36
CA LEU A 216 15.62 12.05 55.62
C LEU A 216 14.65 12.67 56.62
N GLY A 217 13.67 11.91 57.14
CA GLY A 217 12.64 12.41 58.04
C GLY A 217 11.70 13.44 57.42
N LEU A 218 11.61 13.48 56.09
CA LEU A 218 10.76 14.39 55.33
C LEU A 218 9.30 13.90 55.28
N ALA A 219 9.10 12.59 55.45
CA ALA A 219 7.79 11.98 55.54
C ALA A 219 7.82 10.82 56.53
N SER A 220 6.69 10.56 57.18
CA SER A 220 6.49 9.42 58.09
C SER A 220 5.29 8.61 57.64
N ALA A 221 5.33 7.30 57.82
CA ALA A 221 4.20 6.42 57.59
C ALA A 221 2.96 6.91 58.38
N GLY A 222 1.81 7.08 57.73
CA GLY A 222 0.62 7.71 58.34
C GLY A 222 -0.60 7.77 57.42
N PRO A 223 -1.69 8.45 57.81
CA PRO A 223 -2.87 8.59 56.94
C PRO A 223 -2.56 9.40 55.66
N GLY A 224 -3.10 8.99 54.52
CA GLY A 224 -2.91 9.64 53.22
C GLY A 224 -3.64 8.87 52.10
N CYS A 225 -3.63 9.39 50.86
CA CYS A 225 -4.26 8.69 49.75
C CYS A 225 -3.55 7.35 49.44
N THR A 226 -4.29 6.25 49.53
CA THR A 226 -3.78 4.89 49.26
C THR A 226 -4.12 4.36 47.87
N ASP A 227 -4.88 5.12 47.06
CA ASP A 227 -5.27 4.74 45.70
C ASP A 227 -4.15 5.08 44.71
N SER A 228 -3.61 4.07 44.02
CA SER A 228 -2.52 4.24 43.06
C SER A 228 -2.92 5.03 41.81
N ASP A 229 -4.21 5.15 41.51
CA ASP A 229 -4.72 5.88 40.34
C ASP A 229 -4.96 7.37 40.65
N ALA A 230 -4.76 7.79 41.90
CA ALA A 230 -4.92 9.17 42.33
C ALA A 230 -3.65 10.02 42.09
N CYS A 231 -3.83 11.27 41.69
CA CYS A 231 -2.77 12.25 41.45
C CYS A 231 -1.95 12.62 42.70
N ASN A 232 -2.48 12.37 43.90
CA ASN A 232 -1.77 12.57 45.16
C ASN A 232 -1.58 11.26 45.93
N TYR A 233 -1.50 10.13 45.21
CA TYR A 233 -1.13 8.84 45.79
C TYR A 233 0.13 8.98 46.66
N ASN A 234 0.05 8.46 47.89
CA ASN A 234 1.16 8.44 48.83
C ASN A 234 1.49 7.00 49.20
N THR A 235 2.62 6.51 48.67
CA THR A 235 3.17 5.18 48.98
C THR A 235 3.51 4.97 50.47
N LEU A 236 3.73 6.05 51.24
CA LEU A 236 3.92 5.98 52.70
C LEU A 236 2.59 5.98 53.48
N ALA A 237 1.44 6.04 52.80
CA ALA A 237 0.14 6.02 53.47
C ALA A 237 -0.17 4.63 54.04
N THR A 238 -0.38 4.53 55.35
CA THR A 238 -0.76 3.29 56.05
C THR A 238 -2.28 3.13 56.21
N SER A 239 -3.04 4.19 55.90
CA SER A 239 -4.51 4.18 55.91
C SER A 239 -5.05 5.31 55.03
N ASP A 240 -6.10 5.03 54.27
CA ASP A 240 -6.80 6.05 53.48
C ASP A 240 -7.43 7.12 54.39
N ASP A 241 -7.09 8.39 54.15
CA ASP A 241 -7.65 9.55 54.86
C ASP A 241 -8.72 10.30 54.04
N GLY A 242 -9.06 9.80 52.85
CA GLY A 242 -10.02 10.41 51.94
C GLY A 242 -9.48 11.61 51.16
N SER A 243 -8.16 11.82 51.16
CA SER A 243 -7.52 12.93 50.45
C SER A 243 -7.33 12.70 48.95
N CYS A 244 -7.66 11.53 48.39
CA CYS A 244 -7.39 11.20 46.99
C CYS A 244 -8.03 12.18 45.99
N THR A 245 -7.23 12.63 45.02
CA THR A 245 -7.58 13.53 43.92
C THR A 245 -7.24 12.85 42.60
N TYR A 246 -8.06 13.05 41.56
CA TYR A 246 -7.89 12.38 40.26
C TYR A 246 -7.78 13.41 39.14
N ALA A 247 -7.13 13.03 38.04
CA ALA A 247 -7.06 13.87 36.85
C ALA A 247 -8.44 14.01 36.21
N ALA A 248 -8.67 15.14 35.52
CA ALA A 248 -9.86 15.32 34.70
C ALA A 248 -9.78 14.43 33.44
N GLU A 249 -10.93 14.00 32.92
CA GLU A 249 -10.99 13.18 31.69
C GLU A 249 -10.27 13.89 30.53
N GLY A 250 -9.31 13.21 29.90
CA GLY A 250 -8.47 13.77 28.82
C GLY A 250 -7.27 14.60 29.29
N TYR A 251 -6.98 14.66 30.59
CA TYR A 251 -5.84 15.37 31.16
C TYR A 251 -4.97 14.46 32.04
N ASP A 252 -3.68 14.78 32.14
CA ASP A 252 -2.79 14.20 33.14
C ASP A 252 -2.93 14.90 34.52
N CYS A 253 -2.23 14.39 35.54
CA CYS A 253 -2.25 14.95 36.90
C CYS A 253 -1.59 16.33 37.04
N ALA A 254 -0.84 16.79 36.02
CA ALA A 254 -0.31 18.15 35.95
C ALA A 254 -1.26 19.12 35.20
N GLY A 255 -2.40 18.62 34.72
CA GLY A 255 -3.39 19.39 33.97
C GLY A 255 -3.01 19.59 32.50
N ASN A 256 -2.07 18.81 31.96
CA ASN A 256 -1.78 18.81 30.53
C ASN A 256 -2.77 17.90 29.79
N ALA A 257 -3.20 18.30 28.61
CA ALA A 257 -4.06 17.47 27.76
C ALA A 257 -3.30 16.25 27.23
N ILE A 258 -3.95 15.09 27.23
CA ILE A 258 -3.48 13.86 26.60
C ILE A 258 -3.86 13.97 25.11
N ALA A 259 -2.90 14.15 24.19
CA ALA A 259 -3.10 14.62 22.81
C ALA A 259 -4.27 13.94 22.04
N PRO A 260 -5.46 14.58 21.99
CA PRO A 260 -6.58 14.16 21.16
C PRO A 260 -6.44 14.78 19.76
N GLY A 261 -6.79 14.03 18.72
CA GLY A 261 -6.73 14.53 17.33
C GLY A 261 -7.09 13.45 16.33
N CYS A 262 -7.10 13.79 15.03
CA CYS A 262 -7.47 12.83 14.01
C CYS A 262 -6.41 11.73 13.87
N THR A 263 -6.83 10.48 14.07
CA THR A 263 -5.95 9.29 13.98
C THR A 263 -6.00 8.60 12.61
N ASP A 264 -6.91 9.02 11.71
CA ASP A 264 -7.02 8.44 10.37
C ASP A 264 -5.95 9.04 9.42
N PRO A 265 -5.00 8.23 8.91
CA PRO A 265 -3.93 8.70 8.03
C PRO A 265 -4.40 9.20 6.65
N MET A 266 -5.65 8.99 6.26
CA MET A 266 -6.23 9.54 5.03
C MET A 266 -6.84 10.94 5.22
N ALA A 267 -7.08 11.37 6.45
CA ALA A 267 -7.67 12.68 6.74
C ALA A 267 -6.68 13.83 6.52
N CYS A 268 -7.20 15.00 6.17
CA CYS A 268 -6.40 16.20 5.89
C CYS A 268 -5.74 16.77 7.15
N ASN A 269 -6.33 16.56 8.30
CA ASN A 269 -5.82 16.96 9.62
C ASN A 269 -5.28 15.79 10.42
N TYR A 270 -4.83 14.72 9.75
CA TYR A 270 -4.15 13.61 10.41
C TYR A 270 -3.01 14.10 11.31
N ASP A 271 -3.06 13.73 12.59
CA ASP A 271 -2.05 14.03 13.58
C ASP A 271 -1.38 12.73 14.02
N ASN A 272 -0.12 12.56 13.64
CA ASN A 272 0.65 11.37 13.99
C ASN A 272 1.04 11.31 15.49
N THR A 273 0.76 12.36 16.25
CA THR A 273 0.95 12.42 17.70
C THR A 273 -0.33 12.15 18.48
N ALA A 274 -1.50 12.17 17.80
CA ALA A 274 -2.77 11.88 18.43
C ALA A 274 -2.85 10.42 18.87
N GLN A 275 -3.24 10.20 20.13
CA GLN A 275 -3.37 8.86 20.72
C GLN A 275 -4.82 8.41 20.85
N THR A 276 -5.76 9.36 20.70
CA THR A 276 -7.20 9.12 20.76
C THR A 276 -7.88 9.95 19.68
N ASP A 277 -8.75 9.30 18.90
CA ASP A 277 -9.60 9.98 17.91
C ASP A 277 -10.65 10.82 18.62
N ASP A 278 -10.67 12.13 18.34
CA ASP A 278 -11.64 13.09 18.87
C ASP A 278 -12.79 13.38 17.89
N GLY A 279 -12.83 12.67 16.75
CA GLY A 279 -13.83 12.85 15.71
C GLY A 279 -13.61 14.10 14.85
N SER A 280 -12.43 14.73 14.95
CA SER A 280 -12.09 15.92 14.15
C SER A 280 -11.66 15.61 12.71
N CYS A 281 -11.54 14.34 12.31
CA CYS A 281 -11.06 13.96 10.98
C CYS A 281 -11.88 14.58 9.84
N GLY A 282 -11.23 15.39 9.01
CA GLY A 282 -11.80 16.00 7.81
C GLY A 282 -11.19 15.43 6.53
N TYR A 283 -12.02 15.04 5.57
CA TYR A 283 -11.60 14.41 4.30
C TYR A 283 -11.84 15.28 3.07
N LEU A 284 -12.40 16.48 3.24
CA LEU A 284 -12.59 17.47 2.18
C LEU A 284 -12.26 18.85 2.73
N ASP A 285 -11.16 19.43 2.26
CA ASP A 285 -10.76 20.81 2.58
C ASP A 285 -10.26 21.54 1.33
N SER A 286 -10.94 21.33 0.20
CA SER A 286 -10.58 21.93 -1.08
C SER A 286 -11.65 22.87 -1.59
N SER A 287 -11.21 24.03 -2.10
CA SER A 287 -12.03 24.93 -2.91
C SER A 287 -11.70 24.87 -4.40
N SER A 288 -10.68 24.09 -4.79
CA SER A 288 -10.11 24.03 -6.14
C SER A 288 -10.44 22.73 -6.86
N VAL A 289 -10.58 21.63 -6.13
CA VAL A 289 -10.95 20.32 -6.69
C VAL A 289 -12.47 20.19 -6.71
N PRO A 290 -13.11 20.14 -7.89
CA PRO A 290 -14.57 20.13 -7.98
C PRO A 290 -15.17 18.77 -7.61
N THR A 291 -16.14 18.76 -6.71
CA THR A 291 -16.90 17.57 -6.29
C THR A 291 -18.42 17.82 -6.39
N GLY A 292 -19.20 16.74 -6.32
CA GLY A 292 -20.66 16.79 -6.38
C GLY A 292 -21.26 16.22 -7.65
N ALA A 293 -22.59 16.14 -7.67
CA ALA A 293 -23.35 15.43 -8.70
C ALA A 293 -23.26 16.04 -10.11
N GLU A 294 -22.91 17.32 -10.22
CA GLU A 294 -22.81 18.05 -11.50
C GLU A 294 -21.40 18.01 -12.12
N THR A 295 -20.45 17.39 -11.42
CA THR A 295 -19.03 17.34 -11.82
C THR A 295 -18.63 15.90 -12.09
N PRO A 296 -18.80 15.40 -13.34
CA PRO A 296 -18.37 14.07 -13.71
C PRO A 296 -16.85 13.97 -13.73
N TRP A 297 -16.36 12.84 -13.25
CA TRP A 297 -14.96 12.45 -13.21
C TRP A 297 -14.75 11.22 -14.07
N VAL A 298 -13.55 11.12 -14.62
CA VAL A 298 -13.01 9.92 -15.25
C VAL A 298 -11.83 9.39 -14.44
N VAL A 299 -11.79 8.07 -14.28
CA VAL A 299 -10.76 7.36 -13.51
C VAL A 299 -10.29 6.18 -14.33
N GLY A 300 -8.97 6.01 -14.47
CA GLY A 300 -8.42 4.95 -15.29
C GLY A 300 -7.10 4.41 -14.74
N LEU A 301 -6.64 3.35 -15.38
CA LEU A 301 -5.29 2.81 -15.22
C LEU A 301 -4.53 3.08 -16.51
N THR A 302 -3.25 3.41 -16.38
CA THR A 302 -2.34 3.44 -17.53
C THR A 302 -2.14 2.03 -18.08
N VAL A 303 -2.00 1.89 -19.39
CA VAL A 303 -1.82 0.59 -20.08
C VAL A 303 -0.48 0.46 -20.80
N THR A 304 0.36 1.49 -20.75
CA THR A 304 1.73 1.47 -21.30
C THR A 304 2.52 0.29 -20.76
N GLY A 305 3.12 -0.50 -21.65
CA GLY A 305 3.92 -1.67 -21.27
C GLY A 305 3.10 -2.88 -20.79
N THR A 306 1.77 -2.80 -20.82
CA THR A 306 0.89 -3.95 -20.57
C THR A 306 0.43 -4.59 -21.88
N GLU A 307 -0.25 -5.74 -21.81
CA GLU A 307 -0.87 -6.35 -22.99
C GLU A 307 -1.96 -5.47 -23.63
N PHE A 308 -2.48 -4.50 -22.87
CA PHE A 308 -3.52 -3.57 -23.31
C PHE A 308 -2.97 -2.28 -23.93
N GLU A 309 -1.64 -2.15 -24.12
CA GLU A 309 -0.99 -0.94 -24.65
C GLU A 309 -1.60 -0.47 -25.99
N SER A 310 -2.07 -1.40 -26.82
CA SER A 310 -2.76 -1.08 -28.09
C SER A 310 -4.04 -0.24 -27.90
N PHE A 311 -4.75 -0.39 -26.78
CA PHE A 311 -5.94 0.41 -26.44
C PHE A 311 -5.57 1.82 -25.94
N GLY A 312 -4.31 2.06 -25.55
CA GLY A 312 -3.81 3.36 -25.14
C GLY A 312 -3.67 4.37 -26.29
N ALA A 313 -3.77 3.91 -27.55
CA ALA A 313 -3.75 4.73 -28.77
C ALA A 313 -2.58 5.74 -28.87
N GLY A 314 -1.47 5.50 -28.14
CA GLY A 314 -0.31 6.39 -28.07
C GLY A 314 -0.45 7.59 -27.13
N CYS A 315 -1.57 7.75 -26.43
CA CYS A 315 -1.80 8.90 -25.53
C CYS A 315 -0.93 8.92 -24.29
N GLU A 316 -0.43 7.76 -23.91
CA GLU A 316 0.41 7.60 -22.74
C GLU A 316 1.90 7.74 -23.05
N ALA A 317 2.28 7.88 -24.33
CA ALA A 317 3.69 7.92 -24.76
C ALA A 317 4.48 9.11 -24.20
N ASP A 318 3.82 10.24 -23.94
CA ASP A 318 4.42 11.45 -23.35
C ASP A 318 4.00 11.67 -21.88
N GLY A 319 3.61 10.59 -21.18
CA GLY A 319 3.12 10.66 -19.79
C GLY A 319 1.70 11.21 -19.66
N GLY A 320 0.95 11.22 -20.76
CA GLY A 320 -0.49 11.49 -20.78
C GLY A 320 -1.32 10.28 -20.37
N VAL A 321 -2.63 10.39 -20.50
CA VAL A 321 -3.61 9.33 -20.20
C VAL A 321 -4.69 9.30 -21.28
N ASN A 322 -5.26 8.13 -21.54
CA ASN A 322 -6.37 8.01 -22.49
C ASN A 322 -7.72 8.14 -21.76
N PRO A 323 -8.47 9.25 -21.92
CA PRO A 323 -9.76 9.42 -21.25
C PRO A 323 -10.83 8.43 -21.70
N ASN A 324 -10.66 7.82 -22.87
CA ASN A 324 -11.59 6.81 -23.39
C ASN A 324 -11.34 5.42 -22.80
N LEU A 325 -10.22 5.20 -22.11
CA LEU A 325 -9.93 3.99 -21.34
C LEU A 325 -10.08 4.28 -19.84
N SER A 326 -11.30 4.62 -19.45
CA SER A 326 -11.62 5.02 -18.09
C SER A 326 -13.03 4.59 -17.69
N ILE A 327 -13.26 4.50 -16.39
CA ILE A 327 -14.60 4.51 -15.81
C ILE A 327 -15.00 5.95 -15.53
N ASN A 328 -16.30 6.25 -15.57
CA ASN A 328 -16.81 7.56 -15.19
C ASN A 328 -17.70 7.49 -13.96
N GLY A 329 -17.84 8.61 -13.24
CA GLY A 329 -18.69 8.73 -12.05
C GLY A 329 -18.62 10.13 -11.44
N VAL A 330 -19.16 10.31 -10.25
CA VAL A 330 -19.08 11.57 -9.50
C VAL A 330 -18.50 11.33 -8.10
N ILE A 331 -17.61 12.19 -7.63
CA ILE A 331 -17.09 12.13 -6.26
C ILE A 331 -18.06 12.88 -5.35
N MET A 332 -18.58 12.19 -4.35
CA MET A 332 -19.63 12.66 -3.44
C MET A 332 -19.18 12.58 -1.98
N GLY A 333 -19.73 13.47 -1.16
CA GLY A 333 -19.52 13.54 0.28
C GLY A 333 -19.21 14.97 0.72
N ASP A 334 -19.45 15.26 2.00
CA ASP A 334 -19.22 16.57 2.61
C ASP A 334 -17.89 16.65 3.37
N GLY A 335 -17.10 15.57 3.38
CA GLY A 335 -15.84 15.47 4.09
C GLY A 335 -15.94 15.09 5.56
N SER A 336 -17.14 14.82 6.09
CA SER A 336 -17.33 14.28 7.45
C SER A 336 -16.92 12.80 7.58
N ALA A 337 -16.81 12.13 6.45
CA ALA A 337 -16.28 10.79 6.26
C ALA A 337 -15.51 10.77 4.93
N PRO A 338 -14.74 9.70 4.63
CA PRO A 338 -14.14 9.54 3.32
C PRO A 338 -15.15 9.76 2.20
N LEU A 339 -14.76 10.53 1.18
CA LEU A 339 -15.54 10.73 -0.03
C LEU A 339 -15.67 9.40 -0.77
N ALA A 340 -16.71 9.25 -1.57
CA ALA A 340 -16.96 8.04 -2.34
C ALA A 340 -17.36 8.38 -3.77
N MET A 341 -17.02 7.50 -4.72
CA MET A 341 -17.53 7.60 -6.08
C MET A 341 -18.93 7.01 -6.18
N ALA A 342 -19.83 7.74 -6.84
CA ALA A 342 -21.20 7.31 -7.13
C ALA A 342 -21.49 7.37 -8.63
N GLY A 343 -22.50 6.61 -9.08
CA GLY A 343 -22.91 6.59 -10.49
C GLY A 343 -21.87 5.99 -11.44
N ILE A 344 -21.04 5.05 -10.95
CA ILE A 344 -19.92 4.48 -11.70
C ILE A 344 -20.43 3.72 -12.94
N GLN A 345 -19.88 4.02 -14.12
CA GLN A 345 -20.08 3.24 -15.34
C GLN A 345 -18.73 2.92 -16.00
N ASP A 346 -18.61 1.72 -16.55
CA ASP A 346 -17.49 1.32 -17.40
C ASP A 346 -17.95 1.25 -18.87
N PRO A 347 -17.77 2.33 -19.65
CA PRO A 347 -18.17 2.36 -21.05
C PRO A 347 -17.31 1.45 -21.93
N THR A 348 -16.13 1.03 -21.46
CA THR A 348 -15.19 0.22 -22.23
C THR A 348 -15.44 -1.28 -22.07
N GLY A 349 -15.99 -1.69 -20.92
CA GLY A 349 -16.11 -3.08 -20.50
C GLY A 349 -14.78 -3.76 -20.18
N LEU A 350 -13.66 -3.03 -20.29
CA LEU A 350 -12.30 -3.53 -20.05
C LEU A 350 -11.86 -3.32 -18.60
N LEU A 351 -12.57 -2.50 -17.83
CA LEU A 351 -12.17 -2.01 -16.51
C LEU A 351 -13.15 -2.46 -15.41
N GLY A 352 -13.76 -3.63 -15.57
CA GLY A 352 -14.76 -4.15 -14.62
C GLY A 352 -14.24 -4.30 -13.18
N GLU A 353 -13.00 -4.75 -13.00
CA GLU A 353 -12.37 -4.82 -11.67
C GLU A 353 -12.10 -3.43 -11.07
N LEU A 354 -11.70 -2.47 -11.91
CA LEU A 354 -11.52 -1.07 -11.49
C LEU A 354 -12.86 -0.44 -11.09
N ALA A 355 -13.94 -0.73 -11.82
CA ALA A 355 -15.29 -0.27 -11.48
C ALA A 355 -15.77 -0.84 -10.14
N ALA A 356 -15.52 -2.13 -9.89
CA ALA A 356 -15.82 -2.76 -8.61
C ALA A 356 -15.00 -2.15 -7.47
N LEU A 357 -13.71 -1.93 -7.67
CA LEU A 357 -12.83 -1.29 -6.71
C LEU A 357 -13.30 0.14 -6.39
N ALA A 358 -13.58 0.95 -7.43
CA ALA A 358 -14.02 2.34 -7.30
C ALA A 358 -15.29 2.51 -6.46
N SER A 359 -16.15 1.48 -6.38
CA SER A 359 -17.36 1.49 -5.56
C SER A 359 -17.12 1.27 -4.05
N THR A 360 -15.90 0.84 -3.67
CA THR A 360 -15.55 0.44 -2.29
C THR A 360 -14.43 1.26 -1.68
N VAL A 361 -13.70 2.03 -2.48
CA VAL A 361 -12.57 2.84 -2.02
C VAL A 361 -13.04 4.20 -1.51
N GLY A 362 -12.36 4.66 -0.45
CA GLY A 362 -12.53 6.01 0.10
C GLY A 362 -11.54 6.99 -0.52
N PHE A 363 -11.95 8.23 -0.68
CA PHE A 363 -11.13 9.33 -1.18
C PHE A 363 -11.01 10.43 -0.12
N SER A 364 -9.90 11.15 -0.15
CA SER A 364 -9.70 12.39 0.61
C SER A 364 -9.09 13.44 -0.29
N ILE A 365 -9.55 14.69 -0.13
CA ILE A 365 -9.12 15.83 -0.92
C ILE A 365 -8.66 16.93 0.03
N CYS A 366 -7.34 17.14 0.07
CA CYS A 366 -6.67 18.06 0.99
C CYS A 366 -5.98 19.16 0.20
N GLY A 367 -6.63 20.31 0.05
CA GLY A 367 -6.21 21.35 -0.89
C GLY A 367 -6.26 20.84 -2.33
N ASP A 368 -5.12 20.82 -3.02
CA ASP A 368 -5.02 20.35 -4.42
C ASP A 368 -4.65 18.87 -4.54
N ASN A 369 -4.44 18.17 -3.42
CA ASN A 369 -4.01 16.77 -3.40
C ASN A 369 -5.20 15.82 -3.25
N ILE A 370 -5.15 14.70 -3.97
CA ILE A 370 -6.14 13.61 -3.85
C ILE A 370 -5.42 12.38 -3.30
N THR A 371 -6.05 11.74 -2.33
CA THR A 371 -5.57 10.50 -1.73
C THR A 371 -6.65 9.43 -1.84
N VAL A 372 -6.27 8.20 -2.18
CA VAL A 372 -7.20 7.08 -2.38
C VAL A 372 -6.79 5.91 -1.49
N ALA A 373 -7.73 5.39 -0.68
CA ALA A 373 -7.53 4.15 0.08
C ALA A 373 -7.91 2.94 -0.77
N ALA A 374 -6.93 2.30 -1.40
CA ALA A 374 -7.13 1.15 -2.28
C ALA A 374 -6.10 0.05 -2.01
N LEU A 375 -6.52 -1.22 -2.18
CA LEU A 375 -5.64 -2.40 -2.05
C LEU A 375 -4.88 -2.47 -0.69
N GLY A 376 -5.49 -1.94 0.38
CA GLY A 376 -4.89 -1.88 1.72
C GLY A 376 -3.81 -0.80 1.89
N ASN A 377 -3.62 0.07 0.91
CA ASN A 377 -2.67 1.18 0.94
C ASN A 377 -3.39 2.52 0.78
N ILE A 378 -2.71 3.58 1.20
CA ILE A 378 -3.11 4.96 0.99
C ILE A 378 -2.23 5.51 -0.14
N ILE A 379 -2.85 5.79 -1.29
CA ILE A 379 -2.17 6.17 -2.52
C ILE A 379 -2.31 7.68 -2.71
N PRO A 380 -1.26 8.48 -2.49
CA PRO A 380 -1.28 9.89 -2.84
C PRO A 380 -1.19 10.05 -4.36
N MET A 381 -2.01 10.93 -4.92
CA MET A 381 -2.01 11.25 -6.35
C MET A 381 -1.43 12.65 -6.57
N VAL A 382 -0.50 12.76 -7.51
CA VAL A 382 0.18 14.01 -7.84
C VAL A 382 -0.55 14.70 -8.98
N ASN A 383 -0.87 15.98 -8.78
CA ASN A 383 -1.47 16.84 -9.80
C ASN A 383 -0.40 17.31 -10.80
N ASN A 384 -0.63 17.14 -12.10
CA ASN A 384 0.24 17.65 -13.17
C ASN A 384 -0.33 18.87 -13.92
N GLY A 385 -1.45 19.43 -13.44
CA GLY A 385 -2.16 20.56 -14.05
C GLY A 385 -3.33 20.16 -14.96
N GLN A 386 -3.42 18.89 -15.35
CA GLN A 386 -4.54 18.36 -16.14
C GLN A 386 -5.25 17.20 -15.45
N PHE A 387 -4.52 16.34 -14.75
CA PHE A 387 -5.07 15.20 -14.01
C PHE A 387 -4.19 14.87 -12.80
N TRP A 388 -4.72 14.00 -11.94
CA TRP A 388 -4.02 13.42 -10.81
C TRP A 388 -3.58 12.01 -11.20
N ILE A 389 -2.36 11.62 -10.85
CA ILE A 389 -1.83 10.28 -11.12
C ILE A 389 -0.98 9.77 -9.95
N SER A 390 -1.01 8.46 -9.69
CA SER A 390 -0.14 7.85 -8.69
C SER A 390 1.33 7.95 -9.13
N PRO A 391 2.25 8.36 -8.25
CA PRO A 391 3.66 8.50 -8.59
C PRO A 391 4.37 7.15 -8.77
N ILE A 392 3.72 6.07 -8.33
CA ILE A 392 4.18 4.69 -8.44
C ILE A 392 3.05 3.80 -8.98
N PRO A 393 3.39 2.66 -9.62
CA PRO A 393 2.41 1.66 -9.99
C PRO A 393 1.60 1.12 -8.81
N VAL A 394 0.33 0.83 -9.05
CA VAL A 394 -0.63 0.32 -8.04
C VAL A 394 -0.84 -1.19 -8.13
N ASN A 395 -0.33 -1.85 -9.17
CA ASN A 395 -0.43 -3.29 -9.36
C ASN A 395 0.87 -3.90 -9.92
N ALA A 396 0.90 -5.23 -9.99
CA ALA A 396 2.06 -5.99 -10.47
C ALA A 396 2.37 -5.76 -11.95
N ASP A 397 1.37 -5.33 -12.73
CA ASP A 397 1.49 -5.06 -14.16
C ASP A 397 2.12 -3.68 -14.46
N GLY A 398 2.50 -2.92 -13.42
CA GLY A 398 3.17 -1.64 -13.57
C GLY A 398 2.23 -0.47 -13.87
N GLN A 399 0.91 -0.66 -13.76
CA GLN A 399 -0.07 0.36 -14.08
C GLN A 399 -0.17 1.40 -12.96
N SER A 400 -0.23 2.68 -13.35
CA SER A 400 -0.51 3.82 -12.47
C SER A 400 -1.98 4.21 -12.53
N LEU A 401 -2.56 4.53 -11.37
CA LEU A 401 -3.94 5.02 -11.22
C LEU A 401 -4.00 6.51 -11.52
N TRP A 402 -4.96 6.95 -12.32
CA TRP A 402 -5.16 8.36 -12.62
C TRP A 402 -6.64 8.77 -12.56
N ALA A 403 -6.89 10.04 -12.28
CA ALA A 403 -8.23 10.61 -12.15
C ALA A 403 -8.27 12.07 -12.60
N ALA A 404 -9.36 12.49 -13.23
CA ALA A 404 -9.59 13.90 -13.57
C ALA A 404 -11.09 14.23 -13.77
N PRO A 405 -11.49 15.49 -13.57
CA PRO A 405 -12.76 15.99 -14.07
C PRO A 405 -12.85 15.78 -15.58
N LEU A 406 -14.02 15.34 -16.06
CA LEU A 406 -14.28 15.09 -17.47
C LEU A 406 -13.98 16.33 -18.33
N ALA A 407 -14.25 17.53 -17.79
CA ALA A 407 -14.05 18.81 -18.45
C ALA A 407 -12.57 19.16 -18.72
N ASN A 408 -11.62 18.44 -18.12
CA ASN A 408 -10.18 18.68 -18.34
C ASN A 408 -9.69 18.12 -19.69
N PHE A 409 -10.51 17.31 -20.38
CA PHE A 409 -10.18 16.74 -21.68
C PHE A 409 -10.91 17.48 -22.80
N PRO A 410 -10.23 17.82 -23.92
CA PRO A 410 -10.88 18.34 -25.11
C PRO A 410 -11.93 17.34 -25.61
N VAL A 411 -13.14 17.83 -25.87
CA VAL A 411 -14.18 17.04 -26.54
C VAL A 411 -13.85 16.98 -28.03
N GLY A 412 -13.76 15.78 -28.57
CA GLY A 412 -13.41 15.53 -29.97
C GLY A 412 -13.67 14.09 -30.37
N CYS A 413 -12.78 13.54 -31.20
CA CYS A 413 -12.83 12.14 -31.58
C CYS A 413 -11.42 11.53 -31.59
N ALA A 414 -11.26 10.47 -30.79
CA ALA A 414 -10.02 9.68 -30.73
C ALA A 414 -9.99 8.50 -31.70
N ASP A 415 -11.09 8.22 -32.40
CA ASP A 415 -11.14 7.13 -33.39
C ASP A 415 -10.52 7.58 -34.73
N PRO A 416 -9.40 6.99 -35.18
CA PRO A 416 -8.79 7.33 -36.46
C PRO A 416 -9.66 7.03 -37.68
N ALA A 417 -10.72 6.22 -37.53
CA ALA A 417 -11.66 5.90 -38.61
C ALA A 417 -12.75 6.96 -38.78
N ALA A 418 -12.92 7.88 -37.82
CA ALA A 418 -13.91 8.95 -37.90
C ALA A 418 -13.49 10.06 -38.88
N ASN A 419 -14.46 10.65 -39.58
CA ASN A 419 -14.26 11.75 -40.54
C ASN A 419 -13.73 13.03 -39.87
N ASN A 420 -13.99 13.18 -38.56
CA ASN A 420 -13.61 14.33 -37.74
C ASN A 420 -12.59 13.95 -36.65
N PHE A 421 -11.80 12.89 -36.88
CA PHE A 421 -10.67 12.53 -36.03
C PHE A 421 -9.81 13.77 -35.74
N SER A 422 -9.64 14.06 -34.45
CA SER A 422 -8.93 15.24 -33.99
C SER A 422 -7.60 14.87 -33.34
N SER A 423 -7.64 13.96 -32.37
CA SER A 423 -6.48 13.52 -31.61
C SER A 423 -6.82 12.21 -30.89
N PRO A 424 -5.89 11.25 -30.79
CA PRO A 424 -6.15 9.98 -30.11
C PRO A 424 -6.46 10.15 -28.60
N CYS A 425 -6.23 11.34 -28.04
CA CYS A 425 -6.37 11.64 -26.62
C CYS A 425 -7.57 12.52 -26.29
N ASP A 426 -8.37 12.86 -27.31
CA ASP A 426 -9.60 13.60 -27.11
C ASP A 426 -10.69 12.69 -26.53
N LEU A 427 -11.59 13.28 -25.77
CA LEU A 427 -12.75 12.58 -25.24
C LEU A 427 -13.76 12.35 -26.38
N SER A 428 -13.96 11.08 -26.77
CA SER A 428 -14.75 10.65 -27.94
C SER A 428 -16.26 10.76 -27.74
N LEU A 429 -16.76 11.97 -27.50
CA LEU A 429 -18.19 12.25 -27.37
C LEU A 429 -18.84 12.75 -28.67
N ALA A 430 -18.05 13.01 -29.71
CA ALA A 430 -18.52 13.66 -30.93
C ALA A 430 -17.92 13.06 -32.22
N CYS A 431 -17.63 11.76 -32.26
CA CYS A 431 -17.12 11.11 -33.46
C CYS A 431 -18.16 11.13 -34.59
N GLY A 432 -17.73 11.59 -35.76
CA GLY A 432 -18.49 11.58 -36.99
C GLY A 432 -18.06 10.41 -37.88
N TYR A 433 -19.01 9.66 -38.41
CA TYR A 433 -18.75 8.59 -39.37
C TYR A 433 -19.56 8.84 -40.63
N ASP A 434 -18.87 8.82 -41.76
CA ASP A 434 -19.46 8.91 -43.09
C ASP A 434 -20.10 7.57 -43.45
N GLY A 435 -21.33 7.60 -43.93
CA GLY A 435 -22.01 6.43 -44.48
C GLY A 435 -23.49 6.68 -44.67
N CYS A 436 -24.22 5.66 -45.12
CA CYS A 436 -25.65 5.84 -45.34
C CYS A 436 -26.42 5.90 -44.01
N THR A 437 -27.03 7.05 -43.71
CA THR A 437 -27.83 7.26 -42.49
C THR A 437 -29.31 6.89 -42.63
N ASP A 438 -29.77 6.58 -43.84
CA ASP A 438 -31.15 6.18 -44.09
C ASP A 438 -31.36 4.71 -43.72
N SER A 439 -32.04 4.46 -42.60
CA SER A 439 -32.41 3.11 -42.12
C SER A 439 -33.24 2.27 -43.11
N SER A 440 -33.79 2.87 -44.17
CA SER A 440 -34.53 2.18 -45.23
C SER A 440 -33.67 1.85 -46.46
N ALA A 441 -32.45 2.37 -46.54
CA ALA A 441 -31.50 2.02 -47.59
C ALA A 441 -30.93 0.61 -47.36
N CYS A 442 -30.57 -0.06 -48.45
CA CYS A 442 -30.06 -1.43 -48.40
C CYS A 442 -28.61 -1.51 -47.88
N ASN A 443 -27.87 -0.40 -47.89
CA ASN A 443 -26.52 -0.24 -47.35
C ASN A 443 -26.48 0.67 -46.12
N PHE A 444 -27.59 0.77 -45.37
CA PHE A 444 -27.64 1.51 -44.11
C PHE A 444 -26.47 1.12 -43.18
N ASP A 445 -25.73 2.12 -42.72
CA ASP A 445 -24.67 1.95 -41.74
C ASP A 445 -25.16 2.47 -40.37
N PRO A 446 -25.34 1.59 -39.37
CA PRO A 446 -25.79 2.00 -38.04
C PRO A 446 -24.77 2.84 -37.26
N GLN A 447 -23.51 2.92 -37.70
CA GLN A 447 -22.50 3.78 -37.11
C GLN A 447 -22.40 5.15 -37.79
N ALA A 448 -22.98 5.32 -38.99
CA ALA A 448 -22.94 6.57 -39.72
C ALA A 448 -23.75 7.67 -39.02
N THR A 449 -23.09 8.81 -38.80
CA THR A 449 -23.71 10.04 -38.27
C THR A 449 -23.91 11.08 -39.36
N ASP A 450 -23.12 11.02 -40.42
CA ASP A 450 -23.10 11.96 -41.54
C ASP A 450 -23.40 11.20 -42.84
N ASP A 451 -24.44 11.64 -43.56
CA ASP A 451 -24.78 11.06 -44.86
C ASP A 451 -23.76 11.49 -45.92
N ASP A 452 -22.99 10.53 -46.41
CA ASP A 452 -21.99 10.73 -47.47
C ASP A 452 -22.60 10.65 -48.88
N GLY A 453 -23.92 10.46 -48.97
CA GLY A 453 -24.66 10.29 -50.23
C GLY A 453 -24.49 8.90 -50.85
N SER A 454 -23.92 7.93 -50.12
CA SER A 454 -23.79 6.54 -50.59
C SER A 454 -25.08 5.74 -50.48
N CYS A 455 -26.15 6.27 -49.86
CA CYS A 455 -27.41 5.55 -49.69
C CYS A 455 -27.94 4.99 -51.01
N ALA A 456 -28.11 3.68 -51.04
CA ALA A 456 -28.57 2.93 -52.18
C ALA A 456 -29.91 2.25 -51.90
N THR A 457 -30.69 2.07 -52.94
CA THR A 457 -31.87 1.21 -52.94
C THR A 457 -31.50 -0.11 -53.60
N ASN A 458 -32.23 -1.17 -53.24
CA ASN A 458 -32.20 -2.38 -54.06
C ASN A 458 -32.74 -2.04 -55.45
N ASP A 459 -32.06 -2.53 -56.47
CA ASP A 459 -32.57 -2.55 -57.83
C ASP A 459 -33.71 -3.58 -57.97
N ASP A 460 -34.32 -3.70 -59.15
CA ASP A 460 -35.41 -4.64 -59.39
C ASP A 460 -34.97 -6.12 -59.28
N CYS A 461 -33.65 -6.36 -59.32
CA CYS A 461 -33.02 -7.65 -59.08
C CYS A 461 -32.73 -7.93 -57.60
N GLY A 462 -33.00 -6.98 -56.70
CA GLY A 462 -32.71 -7.10 -55.28
C GLY A 462 -31.24 -6.85 -54.92
N VAL A 463 -30.43 -6.31 -55.84
CA VAL A 463 -29.03 -5.96 -55.59
C VAL A 463 -28.93 -4.52 -55.11
N CYS A 464 -28.28 -4.32 -53.98
CA CYS A 464 -28.09 -3.00 -53.40
C CYS A 464 -27.20 -2.12 -54.28
N GLY A 465 -27.75 -1.00 -54.79
CA GLY A 465 -27.02 -0.12 -55.72
C GLY A 465 -26.76 -0.74 -57.09
N GLY A 466 -27.50 -1.80 -57.44
CA GLY A 466 -27.39 -2.48 -58.73
C GLY A 466 -27.98 -1.68 -59.89
N ASP A 467 -27.64 -2.10 -61.11
CA ASP A 467 -28.08 -1.51 -62.37
C ASP A 467 -29.07 -2.42 -63.14
N ASN A 468 -29.73 -3.35 -62.44
CA ASN A 468 -30.62 -4.38 -62.96
C ASN A 468 -29.94 -5.46 -63.84
N SER A 469 -28.61 -5.45 -63.99
CA SER A 469 -27.93 -6.39 -64.89
C SER A 469 -27.91 -7.84 -64.39
N SER A 470 -27.99 -8.07 -63.08
CA SER A 470 -27.80 -9.41 -62.48
C SER A 470 -28.98 -10.37 -62.65
N CYS A 471 -30.15 -9.86 -63.02
CA CYS A 471 -31.36 -10.63 -63.34
C CYS A 471 -31.93 -10.23 -64.72
N SER A 472 -31.09 -9.59 -65.53
CA SER A 472 -31.39 -9.24 -66.91
C SER A 472 -30.98 -10.39 -67.84
N GLY A 473 -31.88 -10.80 -68.72
CA GLY A 473 -31.66 -11.86 -69.69
C GLY A 473 -32.97 -12.24 -70.37
N CYS A 474 -32.95 -13.22 -71.25
CA CYS A 474 -34.17 -13.60 -71.96
C CYS A 474 -35.16 -14.27 -70.99
N THR A 475 -36.27 -13.62 -70.69
CA THR A 475 -37.27 -14.13 -69.74
C THR A 475 -38.30 -15.07 -70.38
N ASN A 476 -38.22 -15.28 -71.69
CA ASN A 476 -39.22 -16.06 -72.44
C ASN A 476 -38.68 -17.47 -72.77
N PRO A 477 -39.26 -18.55 -72.20
CA PRO A 477 -38.78 -19.93 -72.42
C PRO A 477 -38.99 -20.45 -73.85
N THR A 478 -39.61 -19.67 -74.73
CA THR A 478 -39.75 -20.02 -76.15
C THR A 478 -38.55 -19.58 -77.01
N PHE A 479 -37.50 -19.02 -76.41
CA PHE A 479 -36.27 -18.59 -77.09
C PHE A 479 -35.06 -19.37 -76.57
N VAL A 480 -34.06 -19.58 -77.43
CA VAL A 480 -32.86 -20.37 -77.12
C VAL A 480 -32.04 -19.72 -76.01
N GLU A 481 -32.03 -18.40 -75.96
CA GLU A 481 -31.29 -17.61 -74.97
C GLU A 481 -31.98 -17.55 -73.60
N PHE A 482 -33.10 -18.26 -73.39
CA PHE A 482 -33.86 -18.22 -72.15
C PHE A 482 -32.98 -18.47 -70.91
N ASP A 483 -32.98 -17.50 -70.01
CA ASP A 483 -32.33 -17.61 -68.71
C ASP A 483 -33.40 -17.79 -67.61
N PRO A 484 -33.46 -18.96 -66.95
CA PRO A 484 -34.41 -19.21 -65.88
C PRO A 484 -34.20 -18.34 -64.63
N TYR A 485 -33.07 -17.62 -64.53
CA TYR A 485 -32.76 -16.69 -63.46
C TYR A 485 -33.02 -15.22 -63.84
N ALA A 486 -33.36 -14.94 -65.09
CA ALA A 486 -33.74 -13.60 -65.53
C ALA A 486 -35.19 -13.28 -65.16
N SER A 487 -35.41 -12.12 -64.54
CA SER A 487 -36.73 -11.53 -64.28
C SER A 487 -36.98 -10.26 -65.08
N ILE A 488 -35.94 -9.73 -65.75
CA ILE A 488 -35.99 -8.54 -66.59
C ILE A 488 -35.54 -8.92 -68.00
N ASP A 489 -36.37 -8.67 -69.01
CA ASP A 489 -36.01 -8.92 -70.41
C ASP A 489 -35.09 -7.80 -70.92
N ASP A 490 -33.85 -8.17 -71.24
CA ASP A 490 -32.83 -7.25 -71.78
C ASP A 490 -32.83 -7.20 -73.32
N GLY A 491 -33.74 -7.93 -73.96
CA GLY A 491 -33.81 -8.06 -75.41
C GLY A 491 -32.83 -9.08 -75.98
N SER A 492 -32.20 -9.92 -75.14
CA SER A 492 -31.39 -11.05 -75.60
C SER A 492 -32.21 -12.17 -76.26
N CYS A 493 -33.54 -12.18 -76.09
CA CYS A 493 -34.45 -13.10 -76.80
C CYS A 493 -34.47 -12.82 -78.31
N GLN A 494 -33.53 -13.41 -79.07
CA GLN A 494 -33.39 -13.18 -80.50
C GLN A 494 -33.81 -14.41 -81.32
N ASN A 495 -33.44 -15.61 -80.85
CA ASN A 495 -33.67 -16.84 -81.60
C ASN A 495 -34.82 -17.64 -80.98
N LEU A 496 -35.97 -17.66 -81.67
CA LEU A 496 -37.11 -18.49 -81.27
C LEU A 496 -36.71 -19.98 -81.31
N VAL A 497 -37.04 -20.73 -80.27
CA VAL A 497 -36.93 -22.18 -80.23
C VAL A 497 -37.77 -22.77 -81.34
N VAL A 498 -37.11 -23.44 -82.26
CA VAL A 498 -37.70 -24.31 -83.28
C VAL A 498 -37.30 -25.73 -82.89
N ALA A 499 -38.22 -26.41 -82.22
CA ALA A 499 -38.08 -27.79 -81.81
C ALA A 499 -38.02 -28.72 -83.04
N GLY A 500 -37.07 -29.64 -83.04
CA GLY A 500 -36.96 -30.73 -84.01
C GLY A 500 -35.54 -31.27 -84.08
N CYS A 501 -35.32 -32.30 -84.89
CA CYS A 501 -34.00 -32.90 -84.94
C CYS A 501 -32.93 -31.97 -85.53
N VAL A 502 -31.90 -31.64 -84.73
CA VAL A 502 -30.78 -30.74 -85.12
C VAL A 502 -29.59 -31.47 -85.74
N TYR A 503 -29.56 -32.79 -85.72
CA TYR A 503 -28.45 -33.58 -86.25
C TYR A 503 -28.64 -33.86 -87.74
N GLU A 504 -27.75 -33.35 -88.59
CA GLU A 504 -27.79 -33.58 -90.05
C GLU A 504 -27.80 -35.07 -90.46
N ALA A 505 -27.34 -35.97 -89.57
CA ALA A 505 -27.29 -37.41 -89.80
C ALA A 505 -28.63 -38.13 -89.54
N ALA A 506 -29.63 -37.46 -88.97
CA ALA A 506 -30.96 -38.04 -88.73
C ALA A 506 -31.82 -37.95 -90.00
N THR A 507 -32.67 -38.95 -90.23
CA THR A 507 -33.59 -38.98 -91.38
C THR A 507 -34.73 -37.98 -91.28
N ASN A 508 -35.02 -37.49 -90.09
CA ASN A 508 -35.96 -36.41 -89.84
C ASN A 508 -35.26 -35.09 -89.42
N PHE A 509 -33.99 -34.91 -89.81
CA PHE A 509 -33.28 -33.64 -89.61
C PHE A 509 -34.10 -32.45 -90.14
N ASN A 510 -34.29 -31.43 -89.30
CA ASN A 510 -34.95 -30.20 -89.65
C ASN A 510 -33.90 -29.06 -89.70
N PRO A 511 -33.57 -28.51 -90.88
CA PRO A 511 -32.57 -27.46 -91.01
C PRO A 511 -32.98 -26.11 -90.41
N LEU A 512 -34.24 -25.98 -89.97
CA LEU A 512 -34.73 -24.81 -89.23
C LEU A 512 -34.77 -25.06 -87.73
N ALA A 513 -34.57 -26.30 -87.26
CA ALA A 513 -34.55 -26.61 -85.84
C ALA A 513 -33.26 -26.12 -85.20
N ASN A 514 -33.39 -25.52 -84.02
CA ASN A 514 -32.28 -25.02 -83.20
C ASN A 514 -32.29 -25.55 -81.77
N ASP A 515 -33.29 -26.39 -81.43
CA ASP A 515 -33.41 -27.11 -80.16
C ASP A 515 -33.85 -28.54 -80.46
N ASP A 516 -33.12 -29.52 -79.92
CA ASP A 516 -33.41 -30.94 -80.15
C ASP A 516 -34.52 -31.41 -79.21
N ASP A 517 -35.68 -31.73 -79.76
CA ASP A 517 -36.84 -32.22 -79.00
C ASP A 517 -36.78 -33.74 -78.75
N GLY A 518 -35.66 -34.38 -79.09
CA GLY A 518 -35.44 -35.81 -78.95
C GLY A 518 -36.22 -36.63 -79.96
N SER A 519 -36.81 -36.01 -80.99
CA SER A 519 -37.53 -36.72 -82.05
C SER A 519 -36.60 -37.35 -83.10
N CYS A 520 -35.28 -37.11 -83.05
CA CYS A 520 -34.33 -37.59 -84.05
C CYS A 520 -34.44 -39.09 -84.34
N GLU A 521 -34.81 -39.43 -85.57
CA GLU A 521 -34.82 -40.77 -86.10
C GLU A 521 -33.56 -40.95 -86.95
N PHE A 522 -32.74 -41.94 -86.62
CA PHE A 522 -31.59 -42.31 -87.44
C PHE A 522 -31.97 -43.60 -88.19
N GLU A 523 -31.89 -43.59 -89.52
CA GLU A 523 -32.12 -44.83 -90.29
C GLU A 523 -30.99 -45.81 -89.96
N ASP A 524 -31.41 -46.90 -89.34
CA ASP A 524 -30.55 -47.96 -88.85
C ASP A 524 -29.92 -48.72 -90.03
N GLY A 525 -28.81 -48.16 -90.51
CA GLY A 525 -27.90 -48.80 -91.43
C GLY A 525 -27.10 -49.91 -90.75
N GLY A 526 -27.79 -50.93 -90.25
CA GLY A 526 -27.27 -52.26 -89.96
C GLY A 526 -26.11 -52.33 -88.95
N ASN A 527 -26.48 -52.73 -87.73
CA ASN A 527 -25.65 -53.41 -86.72
C ASN A 527 -24.93 -52.52 -85.70
N ASN A 528 -25.63 -51.56 -85.09
CA ASN A 528 -25.24 -51.02 -83.78
C ASN A 528 -26.45 -50.65 -82.93
N ASP A 529 -26.89 -51.57 -82.07
CA ASP A 529 -28.06 -51.40 -81.19
C ASP A 529 -27.86 -50.38 -80.07
N CYS A 530 -26.70 -49.75 -79.92
CA CYS A 530 -26.47 -48.63 -78.99
C CYS A 530 -25.20 -47.84 -79.37
N PRO A 531 -25.28 -46.64 -79.97
CA PRO A 531 -24.10 -45.83 -80.33
C PRO A 531 -23.15 -45.50 -79.15
N ALA A 532 -23.64 -45.61 -77.93
CA ALA A 532 -22.91 -45.40 -76.69
C ALA A 532 -22.42 -46.70 -76.02
N ASP A 533 -22.64 -47.87 -76.64
CA ASP A 533 -22.03 -49.14 -76.24
C ASP A 533 -20.62 -49.20 -76.83
N LEU A 534 -19.67 -48.64 -76.08
CA LEU A 534 -18.29 -48.44 -76.50
C LEU A 534 -17.46 -49.72 -76.36
N ASP A 535 -17.89 -50.68 -75.55
CA ASP A 535 -17.26 -51.99 -75.44
C ASP A 535 -17.94 -53.11 -76.26
N GLN A 536 -19.05 -52.78 -76.93
CA GLN A 536 -19.83 -53.64 -77.83
C GLN A 536 -20.41 -54.88 -77.13
N ASP A 537 -20.78 -54.77 -75.86
CA ASP A 537 -21.37 -55.87 -75.09
C ASP A 537 -22.89 -56.04 -75.30
N GLY A 538 -23.50 -55.15 -76.07
CA GLY A 538 -24.92 -55.12 -76.39
C GLY A 538 -25.76 -54.32 -75.39
N THR A 539 -25.15 -53.62 -74.43
CA THR A 539 -25.82 -52.75 -73.46
C THR A 539 -25.07 -51.44 -73.23
N VAL A 540 -25.77 -50.33 -72.99
CA VAL A 540 -25.13 -49.08 -72.53
C VAL A 540 -25.13 -49.08 -71.02
N ALA A 541 -23.96 -49.33 -70.43
CA ALA A 541 -23.79 -49.42 -68.99
C ALA A 541 -22.72 -48.44 -68.49
N THR A 542 -22.49 -48.46 -67.17
CA THR A 542 -21.46 -47.62 -66.54
C THR A 542 -20.06 -47.92 -67.10
N ALA A 543 -19.83 -49.13 -67.63
CA ALA A 543 -18.57 -49.51 -68.25
C ALA A 543 -18.26 -48.63 -69.49
N ASP A 544 -19.24 -48.41 -70.36
CA ASP A 544 -19.11 -47.56 -71.54
C ASP A 544 -18.83 -46.10 -71.18
N LEU A 545 -19.55 -45.58 -70.18
CA LEU A 545 -19.34 -44.21 -69.70
C LEU A 545 -17.91 -44.03 -69.16
N LEU A 546 -17.37 -45.03 -68.46
CA LEU A 546 -15.99 -45.00 -67.98
C LEU A 546 -14.98 -45.08 -69.13
N LEU A 547 -15.29 -45.85 -70.17
CA LEU A 547 -14.51 -45.90 -71.41
C LEU A 547 -14.46 -44.53 -72.10
N PHE A 548 -15.61 -43.88 -72.26
CA PHE A 548 -15.68 -42.53 -72.82
C PHE A 548 -14.87 -41.53 -72.00
N LEU A 549 -15.09 -41.47 -70.67
CA LEU A 549 -14.40 -40.54 -69.79
C LEU A 549 -12.88 -40.80 -69.71
N SER A 550 -12.43 -42.03 -69.97
CA SER A 550 -10.99 -42.34 -70.05
C SER A 550 -10.30 -41.76 -71.29
N GLY A 551 -11.04 -41.62 -72.40
CA GLY A 551 -10.57 -41.00 -73.64
C GLY A 551 -10.87 -39.50 -73.72
N PHE A 552 -11.81 -39.01 -72.90
CA PHE A 552 -12.24 -37.62 -72.90
C PHE A 552 -11.07 -36.68 -72.56
N GLY A 553 -10.75 -35.77 -73.49
CA GLY A 553 -9.63 -34.84 -73.38
C GLY A 553 -8.29 -35.36 -73.90
N GLN A 554 -8.21 -36.59 -74.44
CA GLN A 554 -7.02 -37.03 -75.18
C GLN A 554 -6.96 -36.38 -76.56
N SER A 555 -5.78 -35.88 -76.94
CA SER A 555 -5.55 -35.29 -78.25
C SER A 555 -5.37 -36.39 -79.31
N CYS A 556 -6.29 -36.48 -80.26
CA CYS A 556 -6.16 -37.31 -81.46
C CYS A 556 -5.21 -36.62 -82.46
N ASN A 557 -4.38 -37.40 -83.15
CA ASN A 557 -3.63 -36.92 -84.32
C ASN A 557 -4.44 -37.10 -85.60
#